data_AF-A0A0E9QF46-F1
#
_entry.id   AF-A0A0E9QF46-F1
#
_cell.length_a   1.000
_cell.length_b   1.000
_cell.length_c   1.000
_cell.angle_alpha   90.00
_cell.angle_beta   90.00
_cell.angle_gamma   90.00
#
_symmetry.space_group_name_H-M   'P 1'
#
loop_
_entity.id
_entity.type
_entity.pdbx_description
1 polymer ?
#
loop_
_entity_poly.entity_id
_entity_poly.type
_entity_poly.pdbx_seq_one_letter_code
_entity_poly.pdbx_strand_id
1 'polypeptide(L)'
;MLAGESPFLGNDKQETYLNISQVNVDYSEDVFEGVSSLAIDFIKSLLVKNPRERATAEECLKHPWLSGHLHPRPHLHSSHLVLPG
;
A
#
# COMPACT_ATOMS: atom_id res chain seq x y z
N MET A 1 7.18 -5.04 6.03
CA MET A 1 7.26 -4.15 4.86
C MET A 1 6.76 -4.90 3.65
N LEU A 2 6.17 -4.22 2.66
CA LEU A 2 5.49 -4.88 1.54
C LEU A 2 6.46 -5.52 0.52
N ALA A 3 7.64 -4.93 0.31
CA ALA A 3 8.65 -5.40 -0.66
C ALA A 3 9.83 -6.16 -0.04
N GLY A 4 9.81 -6.46 1.26
CA GLY A 4 10.93 -7.14 1.96
C GLY A 4 12.15 -6.25 2.26
N GLU A 5 12.49 -5.30 1.38
CA GLU A 5 13.62 -4.37 1.52
C GLU A 5 13.19 -2.89 1.51
N SER A 6 14.12 -1.99 1.85
CA SER A 6 13.86 -0.54 1.82
C SER A 6 13.68 -0.03 0.39
N PRO A 7 12.66 0.79 0.09
CA PRO A 7 12.45 1.36 -1.25
C PRO A 7 13.56 2.33 -1.69
N PHE A 8 14.48 2.68 -0.79
CA PHE A 8 15.62 3.56 -1.07
C PHE A 8 16.97 2.84 -0.96
N LEU A 9 16.98 1.52 -0.79
CA LEU A 9 18.23 0.77 -0.68
C LEU A 9 19.08 0.98 -1.94
N GLY A 10 20.34 1.37 -1.74
CA GLY A 10 21.36 1.39 -2.78
C GLY A 10 22.50 0.42 -2.45
N ASN A 11 23.41 0.23 -3.40
CA ASN A 11 24.59 -0.63 -3.24
C ASN A 11 25.52 -0.11 -2.12
N ASP A 12 25.49 1.20 -1.86
CA ASP A 12 26.18 1.81 -0.73
C ASP A 12 25.35 2.93 -0.06
N LYS A 13 25.96 3.55 0.96
CA LYS A 13 25.32 4.64 1.71
C LYS A 13 25.07 5.87 0.84
N GLN A 14 25.97 6.22 -0.06
CA GLN A 14 25.84 7.40 -0.90
C GLN A 14 24.67 7.25 -1.86
N GLU A 15 24.56 6.09 -2.51
CA GLU A 15 23.42 5.77 -3.37
C GLU A 15 22.11 5.75 -2.58
N THR A 16 22.11 5.17 -1.37
CA THR A 16 20.94 5.21 -0.48
C THR A 16 20.52 6.64 -0.14
N TYR A 17 21.47 7.52 0.20
CA TYR A 17 21.18 8.93 0.46
C TYR A 17 20.65 9.64 -0.78
N LEU A 18 21.19 9.35 -1.96
CA LEU A 18 20.69 9.90 -3.22
C LEU A 18 19.25 9.46 -3.47
N ASN A 19 18.95 8.17 -3.31
CA ASN A 19 17.60 7.63 -3.48
C ASN A 19 16.59 8.30 -2.53
N ILE A 20 16.93 8.48 -1.25
CA ILE A 20 16.10 9.23 -0.30
C ILE A 20 15.95 10.69 -0.74
N SER A 21 17.07 11.33 -1.07
CA SER A 21 17.09 12.76 -1.40
C SER A 21 16.34 13.07 -2.68
N GLN A 22 16.18 12.13 -3.60
CA GLN A 22 15.46 12.33 -4.86
C GLN A 22 14.09 11.64 -4.87
N VAL A 23 13.79 10.85 -3.84
CA VAL A 23 12.64 9.95 -3.80
C VAL A 23 12.66 9.02 -5.02
N ASN A 24 13.86 8.52 -5.34
CA ASN A 24 14.06 7.56 -6.42
C ASN A 24 13.77 6.17 -5.87
N VAL A 25 12.66 5.58 -6.33
CA VAL A 25 12.16 4.27 -5.90
C VAL A 25 11.92 3.44 -7.15
N ASP A 26 12.47 2.23 -7.19
CA ASP A 26 12.18 1.29 -8.24
C ASP A 26 10.85 0.57 -7.96
N TYR A 27 9.85 0.79 -8.80
CA TYR A 27 8.54 0.16 -8.72
C TYR A 27 8.35 -0.97 -9.75
N SER A 28 9.45 -1.53 -10.26
CA SER A 28 9.44 -2.69 -11.15
C SER A 28 8.77 -3.90 -10.49
N GLU A 29 8.24 -4.80 -11.32
CA GLU A 29 7.61 -6.04 -10.86
C GLU A 29 8.60 -6.95 -10.11
N ASP A 30 9.89 -6.89 -10.45
CA ASP A 30 10.94 -7.67 -9.78
C ASP A 30 11.09 -7.28 -8.30
N VAL A 31 10.95 -6.00 -7.96
CA VAL A 31 11.04 -5.49 -6.57
C VAL A 31 9.72 -5.69 -5.82
N PHE A 32 8.60 -5.54 -6.51
CA PHE A 32 7.26 -5.58 -5.93
C PHE A 32 6.49 -6.87 -6.28
N GLU A 33 7.21 -7.98 -6.51
CA GLU A 33 6.60 -9.25 -6.85
C GLU A 33 5.60 -9.68 -5.76
N GLY A 34 4.39 -10.05 -6.18
CA GLY A 34 3.32 -10.44 -5.25
C GLY A 34 2.67 -9.30 -4.48
N VAL A 35 3.10 -8.05 -4.67
CA VAL A 35 2.45 -6.87 -4.09
C VAL A 35 1.34 -6.40 -5.04
N SER A 36 0.14 -6.15 -4.50
CA SER A 36 -0.99 -5.74 -5.35
C SER A 36 -0.79 -4.34 -5.94
N SER A 37 -1.34 -4.11 -7.13
CA SER A 37 -1.27 -2.80 -7.80
C SER A 37 -1.83 -1.67 -6.93
N LEU A 38 -2.90 -1.93 -6.16
CA LEU A 38 -3.45 -0.97 -5.20
C LEU A 38 -2.48 -0.65 -4.05
N ALA A 39 -1.68 -1.60 -3.61
CA ALA A 39 -0.67 -1.36 -2.58
C ALA A 39 0.48 -0.51 -3.13
N ILE A 40 0.91 -0.78 -4.36
CA ILE A 40 1.94 0.00 -5.05
C ILE A 40 1.46 1.44 -5.27
N ASP A 41 0.21 1.60 -5.72
CA ASP A 41 -0.44 2.92 -5.89
C ASP A 41 -0.49 3.69 -4.56
N PHE A 42 -0.85 3.01 -3.47
CA PHE A 42 -0.81 3.60 -2.14
C PHE A 42 0.59 4.09 -1.75
N ILE A 43 1.64 3.30 -1.97
CA ILE A 43 3.02 3.70 -1.68
C ILE A 43 3.42 4.93 -2.50
N LYS A 44 3.05 4.97 -3.80
CA LYS A 44 3.34 6.12 -4.68
C LYS A 44 2.68 7.41 -4.18
N SER A 45 1.50 7.33 -3.57
CA SER A 45 0.83 8.49 -2.96
C SER A 45 1.57 9.06 -1.73
N LEU A 46 2.40 8.24 -1.08
CA LEU A 46 3.17 8.60 0.11
C LEU A 46 4.59 9.07 -0.23
N LEU A 47 5.25 8.37 -1.14
CA LEU A 47 6.63 8.64 -1.55
C LEU A 47 6.66 9.71 -2.64
N VAL A 48 6.20 10.91 -2.27
CA VAL A 48 6.17 12.10 -3.13
C VAL A 48 7.22 13.11 -2.65
N LYS A 49 8.00 13.63 -3.61
CA LYS A 49 9.11 14.57 -3.38
C LYS A 49 8.64 15.90 -2.82
N ASN A 50 7.57 16.46 -3.39
CA ASN A 50 6.92 17.67 -2.89
C ASN A 50 5.97 17.30 -1.75
N PRO A 51 6.22 17.74 -0.50
CA PRO A 51 5.34 17.41 0.63
C PRO A 51 3.91 17.92 0.47
N ARG A 52 3.68 18.97 -0.33
CA ARG A 52 2.34 19.52 -0.59
C ARG A 52 1.48 18.65 -1.52
N GLU A 53 2.11 17.75 -2.27
CA GLU A 53 1.45 16.80 -3.16
C GLU A 53 1.31 15.42 -2.51
N ARG A 54 1.89 15.22 -1.33
CA ARG A 54 1.80 13.97 -0.59
C ARG A 54 0.42 13.82 0.02
N ALA A 55 -0.14 12.61 -0.10
CA ALA A 55 -1.40 12.29 0.57
C ALA A 55 -1.30 12.52 2.09
N THR A 56 -2.30 13.20 2.64
CA THR A 56 -2.48 13.33 4.08
C THR A 56 -2.89 11.98 4.68
N ALA A 57 -2.73 11.84 6.00
CA ALA A 57 -3.17 10.62 6.69
C ALA A 57 -4.67 10.33 6.49
N GLU A 58 -5.50 11.38 6.45
CA GLU A 58 -6.95 11.29 6.24
C GLU A 58 -7.31 10.83 4.82
N GLU A 59 -6.56 11.27 3.81
CA GLU A 59 -6.68 10.79 2.44
C GLU A 59 -6.20 9.33 2.32
N CYS A 60 -5.10 8.99 2.99
CA CYS A 60 -4.56 7.63 3.02
C CYS A 60 -5.59 6.63 3.56
N LEU A 61 -6.30 6.96 4.65
CA LEU A 61 -7.34 6.10 5.22
C LEU A 61 -8.50 5.82 4.26
N LYS A 62 -8.72 6.68 3.26
CA LYS A 62 -9.77 6.51 2.24
C LYS A 62 -9.27 5.73 1.01
N HIS A 63 -7.96 5.58 0.85
CA HIS A 63 -7.35 4.91 -0.29
C HIS A 63 -7.88 3.46 -0.44
N PRO A 64 -8.25 2.99 -1.64
CA PRO A 64 -8.87 1.67 -1.83
C PRO A 64 -8.11 0.50 -1.22
N TRP A 65 -6.77 0.59 -1.19
CA TRP A 65 -5.91 -0.40 -0.56
C TRP A 65 -6.16 -0.57 0.96
N LEU A 66 -6.44 0.52 1.68
CA LEU A 66 -6.76 0.49 3.11
C LEU A 66 -8.28 0.38 3.36
N SER A 67 -9.09 1.09 2.57
CA SER A 67 -10.54 1.17 2.78
C SER A 67 -11.29 -0.07 2.30
N GLY A 68 -10.71 -0.91 1.45
CA GLY A 68 -11.30 -2.18 1.00
C GLY A 68 -11.59 -3.19 2.12
N HIS A 69 -11.04 -3.02 3.32
CA HIS A 69 -11.34 -3.81 4.52
C HIS A 69 -12.34 -3.15 5.48
N LEU A 70 -12.71 -1.88 5.24
CA LEU A 70 -13.69 -1.14 6.04
C LEU A 70 -15.12 -1.39 5.61
N HIS A 71 -15.37 -2.25 4.62
CA HIS A 71 -16.69 -2.83 4.45
C HIS A 71 -16.91 -3.84 5.58
N PRO A 72 -17.77 -3.57 6.58
CA PRO A 72 -18.26 -4.64 7.43
C PRO A 72 -18.84 -5.69 6.49
N ARG A 73 -18.32 -6.92 6.56
CA ARG A 73 -18.95 -8.07 5.89
C ARG A 73 -20.44 -7.94 6.16
N PRO A 74 -21.31 -7.72 5.14
CA PRO A 74 -22.74 -7.74 5.39
C PRO A 74 -22.99 -9.11 5.98
N HIS A 75 -23.45 -9.05 7.22
CA HIS A 75 -23.60 -10.13 8.16
C HIS A 75 -24.13 -11.33 7.38
N LEU A 76 -23.34 -12.41 7.36
CA LEU A 76 -23.77 -13.69 6.84
C LEU A 76 -25.11 -13.96 7.52
N HIS A 77 -26.20 -13.79 6.79
CA HIS A 77 -27.54 -13.91 7.35
C HIS A 77 -27.61 -15.31 7.94
N SER A 78 -27.79 -15.35 9.25
CA SER A 78 -28.23 -16.53 9.97
C SER A 78 -29.57 -16.95 9.36
N SER A 79 -29.54 -17.96 8.50
CA SER A 79 -30.74 -18.64 8.05
C SER A 79 -30.42 -20.13 7.91
N HIS A 80 -30.26 -20.77 9.07
CA HIS A 80 -30.53 -22.20 9.19
C HIS A 80 -31.55 -22.44 10.31
N LEU A 81 -32.75 -21.92 10.08
CA LEU A 81 -33.97 -22.40 10.72
C LEU A 81 -34.90 -22.89 9.61
N VAL A 82 -34.75 -24.17 9.21
CA VAL A 82 -35.88 -25.02 8.81
C VAL A 82 -35.51 -26.46 9.19
N LEU A 83 -35.92 -26.90 10.38
CA LEU A 83 -36.62 -28.18 10.50
C LEU A 83 -38.10 -27.82 10.28
N PRO A 84 -38.87 -28.55 9.45
CA PRO A 84 -39.25 -29.92 9.79
C PRO A 84 -39.35 -30.91 8.61
N GLY A 85 -39.36 -32.19 8.97
CA GLY A 85 -39.65 -33.36 8.14
C GLY A 85 -39.52 -34.60 9.00
#